data_AF-A0A7V3SD70-F1
#
_entry.id   AF-A0A7V3SD70-F1
#
_cell.length_a   1.000
_cell.length_b   1.000
_cell.length_c   1.000
_cell.angle_alpha   90.00
_cell.angle_beta   90.00
_cell.angle_gamma   90.00
#
_symmetry.space_group_name_H-M   'P 1'
#
loop_
_entity.id
_entity.type
_entity.pdbx_description
1 polymer ?
#
loop_
_entity_poly.entity_id
_entity_poly.type
_entity_poly.pdbx_seq_one_letter_code
_entity_poly.pdbx_strand_id
1 'polypeptide(L)'
;IRRVFAYHGAEHKTVNAYEAGVPLEVPSVQQYSKAHTRCGTGFLLIVMTLAIIIFVFTGQPALWIRVLERLAVFPAIAAFSYELIHLAADHTDSPIVRALMRPGLALQALTTREPDAGQIEVAIEALKGVIKSETPESEQ
;
A
#
# COMPACT_ATOMS: atom_id res chain seq x y z
N ILE A 1 -7.84 18.54 1.17
CA ILE A 1 -7.19 17.20 1.13
C ILE A 1 -7.40 16.34 2.38
N ARG A 2 -7.50 16.92 3.60
CA ARG A 2 -7.64 16.17 4.87
C ARG A 2 -8.68 15.05 4.85
N ARG A 3 -9.85 15.29 4.24
CA ARG A 3 -10.92 14.30 4.10
C ARG A 3 -10.50 13.06 3.31
N VAL A 4 -9.73 13.23 2.23
CA VAL A 4 -9.21 12.12 1.41
C VAL A 4 -8.22 11.28 2.21
N PHE A 5 -7.32 11.92 2.96
CA PHE A 5 -6.40 11.19 3.84
C PHE A 5 -7.11 10.46 4.98
N ALA A 6 -8.28 10.95 5.41
CA ALA A 6 -9.10 10.23 6.37
C ALA A 6 -9.75 8.99 5.75
N TYR A 7 -10.21 9.04 4.49
CA TYR A 7 -10.64 7.82 3.77
C TYR A 7 -9.51 6.81 3.58
N HIS A 8 -8.29 7.26 3.28
CA HIS A 8 -7.11 6.37 3.23
C HIS A 8 -6.83 5.74 4.61
N GLY A 9 -6.97 6.51 5.70
CA GLY A 9 -6.90 5.96 7.05
C GLY A 9 -8.01 4.95 7.35
N ALA A 10 -9.24 5.17 6.85
CA ALA A 10 -10.36 4.23 6.99
C ALA A 10 -10.09 2.91 6.27
N GLU A 11 -9.55 2.96 5.06
CA GLU A 11 -9.16 1.77 4.28
C GLU A 11 -8.12 0.95 5.05
N HIS A 12 -7.02 1.57 5.49
CA HIS A 12 -6.00 0.86 6.28
C HIS A 12 -6.55 0.22 7.57
N LYS A 13 -7.41 0.92 8.32
CA LYS A 13 -8.02 0.35 9.52
C LYS A 13 -8.90 -0.85 9.18
N THR A 14 -9.70 -0.74 8.12
CA THR A 14 -10.63 -1.78 7.69
C THR A 14 -9.87 -3.03 7.23
N VAL A 15 -8.82 -2.86 6.41
CA VAL A 15 -7.96 -3.95 5.96
C VAL A 15 -7.24 -4.60 7.15
N ASN A 16 -6.65 -3.82 8.06
CA ASN A 16 -6.01 -4.36 9.26
C ASN A 16 -6.98 -5.15 10.15
N ALA A 17 -8.24 -4.69 10.28
CA ALA A 17 -9.27 -5.40 11.02
C ALA A 17 -9.68 -6.72 10.33
N TYR A 18 -9.84 -6.68 9.01
CA TYR A 18 -10.12 -7.86 8.20
C TYR A 18 -9.02 -8.92 8.33
N GLU A 19 -7.75 -8.52 8.20
CA GLU A 19 -6.59 -9.41 8.33
C GLU A 19 -6.43 -10.00 9.74
N ALA A 20 -6.91 -9.29 10.76
CA ALA A 20 -6.97 -9.79 12.13
C ALA A 20 -8.16 -10.73 12.39
N GLY A 21 -9.03 -10.95 11.40
CA GLY A 21 -10.17 -11.86 11.50
C GLY A 21 -11.29 -11.37 12.42
N VAL A 22 -11.37 -10.07 12.69
CA VAL A 22 -12.44 -9.50 13.54
C VAL A 22 -13.66 -9.08 12.72
N PRO A 23 -14.85 -8.96 13.35
CA PRO A 23 -16.04 -8.47 12.66
C PRO A 23 -15.83 -7.09 12.04
N LEU A 24 -16.26 -6.94 10.77
CA LEU A 24 -16.24 -5.69 10.02
C LEU A 24 -17.38 -4.76 10.45
N GLU A 25 -17.31 -4.31 11.70
CA GLU A 25 -18.19 -3.33 12.31
C GLU A 25 -17.41 -2.08 12.69
N VAL A 26 -18.03 -0.90 12.60
CA VAL A 26 -17.37 0.38 12.87
C VAL A 26 -16.65 0.41 14.23
N PRO A 27 -17.24 -0.04 15.36
CA PRO A 27 -16.57 -0.01 16.67
C PRO A 27 -15.32 -0.88 16.74
N SER A 28 -15.33 -2.02 16.04
CA SER A 28 -14.20 -2.95 15.97
C SER A 28 -13.08 -2.38 15.10
N VAL A 29 -13.42 -1.91 13.90
CA VAL A 29 -12.45 -1.35 12.94
C VAL A 29 -11.77 -0.08 13.48
N GLN A 30 -12.50 0.75 14.24
CA GLN A 30 -11.97 2.00 14.76
C GLN A 30 -10.74 1.84 15.67
N GLN A 31 -10.58 0.67 16.30
CA GLN A 31 -9.47 0.35 17.21
C GLN A 31 -8.16 0.04 16.48
N TYR A 32 -8.21 -0.24 15.17
CA TYR A 32 -7.03 -0.62 14.40
C TYR A 32 -6.18 0.59 14.00
N SER A 33 -4.93 0.31 13.68
CA SER A 33 -3.97 1.32 13.23
C SER A 33 -4.27 1.78 11.80
N LYS A 34 -3.92 3.04 11.49
CA LYS A 34 -3.85 3.55 10.12
C LYS A 34 -2.52 3.23 9.43
N ALA A 35 -1.58 2.60 10.13
CA ALA A 35 -0.34 2.13 9.54
C ALA A 35 -0.57 0.71 9.00
N HIS A 36 -0.16 0.47 7.76
CA HIS A 36 -0.26 -0.85 7.15
C HIS A 36 0.98 -1.15 6.31
N THR A 37 1.57 -2.32 6.50
CA THR A 37 2.84 -2.72 5.89
C THR A 37 2.74 -2.93 4.38
N ARG A 38 1.54 -3.21 3.86
CA ARG A 38 1.26 -3.50 2.44
C ARG A 38 0.56 -2.36 1.69
N CYS A 39 0.75 -1.12 2.11
CA CYS A 39 0.13 0.05 1.47
C CYS A 39 0.77 0.40 0.11
N GLY A 40 -0.06 0.77 -0.88
CA GLY A 40 0.37 1.28 -2.17
C GLY A 40 1.27 2.52 -2.11
N THR A 41 1.11 3.37 -1.09
CA THR A 41 2.01 4.51 -0.85
C THR A 41 3.44 4.06 -0.52
N GLY A 42 3.59 2.96 0.23
CA GLY A 42 4.88 2.34 0.50
C GLY A 42 5.46 1.68 -0.74
N PHE A 43 4.63 1.00 -1.53
CA PHE A 43 5.03 0.38 -2.80
C PHE A 43 5.60 1.41 -3.77
N LEU A 44 4.90 2.54 -3.98
CA LEU A 44 5.37 3.61 -4.86
C LEU A 44 6.72 4.20 -4.40
N LEU A 45 6.94 4.32 -3.09
CA LEU A 45 8.23 4.78 -2.56
C LEU A 45 9.38 3.82 -2.92
N ILE A 46 9.14 2.51 -2.84
CA ILE A 46 10.12 1.48 -3.25
C ILE A 46 10.39 1.58 -4.75
N VAL A 47 9.33 1.64 -5.57
CA VAL A 47 9.43 1.77 -7.04
C VAL A 47 10.25 3.00 -7.41
N MET A 48 9.96 4.16 -6.81
CA MET A 48 10.68 5.41 -7.09
C MET A 48 12.15 5.32 -6.67
N THR A 49 12.43 4.75 -5.50
CA THR A 49 13.80 4.60 -4.99
C THR A 49 14.63 3.72 -5.92
N LEU A 50 14.09 2.57 -6.32
CA LEU A 50 14.75 1.66 -7.25
C LEU A 50 14.92 2.29 -8.63
N ALA A 51 13.90 2.99 -9.13
CA ALA A 51 13.98 3.70 -10.40
C ALA A 51 15.10 4.74 -10.39
N ILE A 52 15.24 5.53 -9.32
CA ILE A 52 16.34 6.49 -9.17
C ILE A 52 17.68 5.76 -9.20
N ILE A 53 17.86 4.70 -8.41
CA ILE A 53 19.12 3.93 -8.35
C ILE A 53 19.49 3.41 -9.74
N ILE A 54 18.55 2.76 -10.44
CA ILE A 54 18.80 2.17 -11.76
C ILE A 54 19.10 3.24 -12.82
N PHE A 55 18.26 4.26 -12.92
CA PHE A 55 18.37 5.27 -13.99
C PHE A 55 19.49 6.30 -13.74
N VAL A 56 20.10 6.35 -12.55
CA VAL A 56 21.32 7.13 -12.33
C VAL A 56 22.49 6.56 -13.15
N PHE A 57 22.52 5.25 -13.40
CA PHE A 57 23.61 4.61 -14.16
C PHE A 57 23.40 4.62 -15.68
N THR A 58 22.23 5.00 -16.19
CA THR A 58 21.91 4.92 -17.64
C THR A 58 22.20 6.21 -18.41
N GLY A 59 22.61 7.28 -17.70
CA GLY A 59 23.05 8.53 -18.32
C GLY A 59 21.92 9.36 -18.91
N GLN A 60 22.21 10.14 -19.96
CA GLN A 60 21.24 11.02 -20.62
C GLN A 60 21.24 10.85 -22.14
N PRO A 61 20.76 9.72 -22.69
CA PRO A 61 20.63 9.54 -24.13
C PRO A 61 19.56 10.47 -24.72
N ALA A 62 19.37 10.42 -26.05
CA ALA A 62 18.32 11.18 -26.71
C ALA A 62 16.93 10.88 -26.10
N LEU A 63 16.05 11.89 -26.08
CA LEU A 63 14.75 11.81 -25.37
C LEU A 63 13.95 10.54 -25.70
N TRP A 64 13.89 10.17 -26.98
CA TRP A 64 13.13 8.99 -27.42
C TRP A 64 13.74 7.67 -26.91
N ILE A 65 15.08 7.56 -26.87
CA ILE A 65 15.78 6.40 -26.29
C ILE A 65 15.48 6.31 -24.80
N ARG A 66 15.54 7.44 -24.09
CA ARG A 66 15.24 7.51 -22.64
C ARG A 66 13.83 7.04 -22.33
N VAL A 67 12.86 7.43 -23.15
CA VAL A 67 11.47 7.01 -22.96
C VAL A 67 11.32 5.50 -23.18
N LEU A 68 11.88 4.97 -24.27
CA LEU A 68 11.81 3.54 -24.59
C LEU A 68 12.50 2.67 -23.51
N GLU A 69 13.69 3.08 -23.07
CA GLU A 69 14.43 2.41 -22.00
C GLU A 69 13.60 2.36 -20.71
N ARG A 70 13.03 3.49 -20.28
CA ARG A 70 12.21 3.56 -19.07
C ARG A 70 10.96 2.70 -19.19
N LEU A 71 10.27 2.73 -20.33
CA LEU A 71 9.09 1.90 -20.56
C LEU A 71 9.43 0.40 -20.54
N ALA A 72 10.58 0.02 -21.09
CA ALA A 72 11.03 -1.38 -21.10
C ALA A 72 11.43 -1.87 -19.69
N VAL A 73 12.12 -1.04 -18.90
CA VAL A 73 12.65 -1.43 -17.59
C VAL A 73 11.60 -1.29 -16.46
N PHE A 74 10.62 -0.39 -16.60
CA PHE A 74 9.63 -0.12 -15.57
C PHE A 74 8.84 -1.35 -15.08
N PRO A 75 8.36 -2.28 -15.94
CA PRO A 75 7.70 -3.50 -15.48
C PRO A 75 8.57 -4.37 -14.57
N ALA A 76 9.87 -4.47 -14.87
CA ALA A 76 10.81 -5.22 -14.03
C ALA A 76 11.00 -4.55 -12.66
N ILE A 77 11.07 -3.21 -12.63
CA ILE A 77 11.13 -2.45 -11.37
C ILE A 77 9.87 -2.70 -10.55
N ALA A 78 8.68 -2.64 -11.17
CA ALA A 78 7.41 -2.85 -10.49
C ALA A 78 7.30 -4.27 -9.91
N ALA A 79 7.66 -5.29 -10.68
CA ALA A 79 7.67 -6.69 -10.22
C ALA A 79 8.64 -6.88 -9.05
N PHE A 80 9.87 -6.37 -9.15
CA PHE A 80 10.85 -6.49 -8.07
C PHE A 80 10.43 -5.69 -6.82
N SER A 81 9.80 -4.52 -6.99
CA SER A 81 9.26 -3.73 -5.88
C SER A 81 8.15 -4.46 -5.14
N TYR A 82 7.33 -5.23 -5.86
CA TYR A 82 6.26 -6.06 -5.29
C TYR A 82 6.84 -7.15 -4.39
N GLU A 83 7.86 -7.86 -4.86
CA GLU A 83 8.56 -8.89 -4.07
C GLU A 83 9.20 -8.29 -2.82
N LEU A 84 9.82 -7.10 -2.94
CA LEU A 84 10.43 -6.44 -1.78
C LEU A 84 9.40 -6.02 -0.72
N ILE A 85 8.26 -5.45 -1.12
CA ILE A 85 7.23 -5.05 -0.15
C ILE A 85 6.56 -6.26 0.49
N HIS A 86 6.35 -7.34 -0.28
CA HIS A 86 5.81 -8.59 0.22
C HIS A 86 6.76 -9.23 1.24
N LEU A 87 8.04 -9.38 0.89
CA LEU A 87 9.08 -9.89 1.79
C LEU A 87 9.21 -9.05 3.07
N ALA A 88 9.13 -7.72 2.96
CA ALA A 88 9.19 -6.83 4.10
C ALA A 88 7.97 -6.98 5.03
N ALA A 89 6.78 -7.22 4.45
CA ALA A 89 5.57 -7.47 5.23
C ALA A 89 5.62 -8.82 5.98
N ASP A 90 6.27 -9.84 5.41
CA ASP A 90 6.39 -11.16 6.03
C ASP A 90 7.46 -11.22 7.14
N HIS A 91 8.41 -10.28 7.17
CA HIS A 91 9.56 -10.28 8.08
C HIS A 91 9.58 -9.07 9.03
N THR A 92 8.41 -8.61 9.48
CA THR A 92 8.29 -7.42 10.35
C THR A 92 9.04 -7.50 11.67
N ASP A 93 9.36 -8.71 12.14
CA ASP A 93 10.11 -8.96 13.38
C ASP A 93 11.60 -8.67 13.23
N SER A 94 12.13 -8.62 12.00
CA SER A 94 13.53 -8.32 11.76
C SER A 94 13.81 -6.83 11.99
N PRO A 95 14.82 -6.46 12.81
CA PRO A 95 15.15 -5.06 13.07
C PRO A 95 15.60 -4.32 11.80
N ILE A 96 16.20 -5.04 10.85
CA ILE A 96 16.63 -4.50 9.55
C ILE A 96 15.41 -4.14 8.71
N VAL A 97 14.47 -5.08 8.57
CA VAL A 97 13.23 -4.87 7.81
C VAL A 97 12.43 -3.73 8.42
N ARG A 98 12.29 -3.71 9.74
CA ARG A 98 11.62 -2.62 10.46
C ARG A 98 12.28 -1.27 10.20
N ALA A 99 13.60 -1.20 10.12
CA ALA A 99 14.32 0.03 9.77
C ALA A 99 14.06 0.46 8.32
N LEU A 100 14.07 -0.48 7.37
CA LEU A 100 13.79 -0.23 5.95
C LEU A 100 12.35 0.26 5.71
N MET A 101 11.39 -0.20 6.51
CA MET A 101 9.97 0.19 6.38
C MET A 101 9.65 1.56 6.98
N ARG A 102 10.45 2.06 7.93
CA ARG A 102 10.26 3.37 8.58
C ARG A 102 9.94 4.52 7.62
N PRO A 103 10.68 4.75 6.52
CA PRO A 103 10.36 5.84 5.59
C PRO A 103 8.98 5.68 4.95
N GLY A 104 8.58 4.45 4.60
CA GLY A 104 7.24 4.16 4.07
C GLY A 104 6.14 4.46 5.09
N LEU A 105 6.33 4.04 6.34
CA LEU A 105 5.37 4.32 7.43
C LEU A 105 5.30 5.81 7.77
N ALA A 106 6.42 6.53 7.70
CA ALA A 106 6.43 7.99 7.86
C ALA A 106 5.65 8.69 6.74
N LEU A 107 5.77 8.21 5.49
CA LEU A 107 5.00 8.72 4.36
C LEU A 107 3.49 8.42 4.50
N GLN A 108 3.13 7.26 5.04
CA GLN A 108 1.74 6.96 5.40
C GLN A 108 1.22 7.92 6.48
N ALA A 109 2.01 8.23 7.51
CA ALA A 109 1.62 9.18 8.55
C ALA A 109 1.34 10.59 8.00
N LEU A 110 2.01 10.97 6.90
CA LEU A 110 1.74 12.23 6.18
C LEU A 110 0.44 12.18 5.36
N THR A 111 0.10 11.00 4.81
CA THR A 111 -0.99 10.80 3.83
C THR A 111 -2.23 10.11 4.40
N THR A 112 -2.26 9.84 5.70
CA THR A 112 -3.41 9.26 6.42
C THR A 112 -3.87 10.21 7.54
N ARG A 113 -5.16 10.14 7.89
CA ARG A 113 -5.77 10.86 9.02
C ARG A 113 -6.77 9.95 9.73
N GLU A 114 -7.07 10.26 10.99
CA GLU A 114 -8.14 9.54 11.70
C GLU A 114 -9.48 9.74 10.96
N PRO A 115 -10.15 8.64 10.57
CA PRO A 115 -11.46 8.70 9.96
C PRO A 115 -12.58 8.88 10.99
N ASP A 116 -13.70 9.41 10.54
CA ASP A 116 -14.97 9.32 11.26
C ASP A 116 -15.70 8.00 10.97
N ALA A 117 -16.78 7.73 11.70
CA ALA A 117 -17.57 6.51 11.59
C ALA A 117 -18.14 6.28 10.17
N GLY A 118 -18.60 7.34 9.50
CA GLY A 118 -19.16 7.22 8.15
C GLY A 118 -18.08 6.90 7.11
N GLN A 119 -16.85 7.38 7.30
CA GLN A 119 -15.73 7.01 6.44
C GLN A 119 -15.30 5.54 6.63
N ILE A 120 -15.36 5.04 7.87
CA ILE A 120 -15.12 3.63 8.18
C ILE A 120 -16.21 2.75 7.54
N GLU A 121 -17.47 3.14 7.64
CA GLU A 121 -18.59 2.41 7.02
C GLU A 121 -18.42 2.30 5.49
N VAL A 122 -18.05 3.40 4.82
CA VAL A 122 -17.74 3.38 3.39
C VAL A 122 -16.59 2.42 3.07
N ALA A 123 -15.53 2.41 3.88
CA ALA A 123 -14.39 1.52 3.67
C ALA A 123 -14.76 0.04 3.89
N ILE A 124 -15.60 -0.26 4.89
CA ILE A 124 -16.14 -1.61 5.13
C ILE A 124 -16.94 -2.09 3.93
N GLU A 125 -17.87 -1.27 3.43
CA GLU A 125 -18.71 -1.66 2.28
C GLU A 125 -17.90 -1.82 0.99
N ALA A 126 -16.89 -0.97 0.79
CA ALA A 126 -15.95 -1.14 -0.32
C ALA A 126 -15.18 -2.47 -0.22
N LEU A 127 -14.65 -2.81 0.96
CA LEU A 127 -13.92 -4.06 1.17
C LEU A 127 -14.81 -5.29 0.98
N LYS A 128 -16.05 -5.28 1.50
CA LYS A 128 -17.02 -6.35 1.26
C LYS A 128 -17.29 -6.56 -0.22
N GLY A 129 -17.39 -5.47 -0.99
CA GLY A 129 -17.54 -5.52 -2.45
C GLY A 129 -16.38 -6.27 -3.13
N VAL A 130 -15.14 -5.99 -2.72
CA VAL A 130 -13.95 -6.69 -3.22
C VAL A 130 -13.99 -8.17 -2.86
N ILE A 131 -14.20 -8.51 -1.59
CA ILE A 131 -14.26 -9.90 -1.11
C ILE A 131 -15.33 -10.70 -1.87
N LYS A 132 -16.50 -10.11 -2.09
CA LYS A 132 -17.59 -10.73 -2.85
C LYS A 132 -17.19 -10.97 -4.31
N SER A 133 -16.42 -10.07 -4.92
CA SER A 133 -15.96 -10.24 -6.31
C SER A 133 -14.86 -11.29 -6.45
N GLU A 134 -14.04 -11.49 -5.43
CA GLU A 134 -12.95 -12.48 -5.40
C GLU A 134 -13.43 -13.89 -5.04
N THR A 135 -14.59 -14.00 -4.40
CA THR A 135 -15.25 -15.27 -4.10
C THR A 135 -16.37 -15.49 -5.12
N PRO A 136 -16.11 -16.06 -6.31
CA PRO A 136 -17.18 -16.40 -7.23
C PRO A 136 -18.13 -17.36 -6.50
N GLU A 137 -19.44 -17.11 -6.59
CA GLU A 137 -20.51 -17.87 -5.94
C GLU A 137 -20.31 -19.39 -6.05
N SER A 138 -19.60 -19.96 -5.07
CA SER A 138 -19.80 -21.34 -4.66
C SER A 138 -20.83 -21.28 -3.55
N GLU A 139 -21.96 -21.95 -3.75
CA GLU A 139 -23.10 -22.13 -2.84
C GLU A 139 -24.32 -21.22 -3.11
N GLN A 140 -25.02 -21.52 -4.21
CA GLN A 140 -26.48 -21.70 -4.19
C GLN A 140 -26.82 -23.05 -4.83
#